data_AF-A0AAW6HR48-F1
#
_entry.id   AF-A0AAW6HR48-F1
#
_cell.length_a   1.000
_cell.length_b   1.000
_cell.length_c   1.000
_cell.angle_alpha   90.00
_cell.angle_beta   90.00
_cell.angle_gamma   90.00
#
_symmetry.space_group_name_H-M   'P 1'
#
loop_
_entity.id
_entity.type
_entity.pdbx_description
1 polymer ?
#
loop_
_entity_poly.entity_id
_entity_poly.type
_entity_poly.pdbx_seq_one_letter_code
_entity_poly.pdbx_strand_id
1 'polypeptide(L)'
;MLEVFLKKHNQEDFKPYKELKPILKSLKNFKPKKYKNSWFYQRHHVDEIYCSGAILKEDQNLYDNGLCLIVNIEEHAFLHYLIVMSQTTIPNYGMLLQMSLQQWDSINKKYCEKYNIPYIKNWPEYLRGLEFEE
;
A
#
# COMPACT_ATOMS: atom_id res chain seq x y z
N MET A 1 12.17 -4.96 5.44
CA MET A 1 11.83 -4.54 4.05
C MET A 1 11.10 -3.20 4.02
N LEU A 2 10.02 -3.04 4.79
CA LEU A 2 9.29 -1.77 4.90
C LEU A 2 10.15 -0.61 5.45
N GLU A 3 10.88 -0.81 6.54
CA GLU A 3 11.76 0.23 7.10
C GLU A 3 12.79 0.73 6.09
N VAL A 4 13.27 -0.15 5.20
CA VAL A 4 14.20 0.21 4.11
C VAL A 4 13.50 1.09 3.08
N PHE A 5 12.25 0.78 2.72
CA PHE A 5 11.44 1.62 1.85
C PHE A 5 11.19 3.00 2.45
N LEU A 6 10.74 3.06 3.70
CA LEU A 6 10.38 4.30 4.40
C LEU A 6 11.60 5.23 4.58
N LYS A 7 12.74 4.67 5.02
CA LYS A 7 14.00 5.41 5.14
C LYS A 7 14.51 5.93 3.78
N LYS A 8 14.47 5.10 2.74
CA LYS A 8 14.95 5.49 1.39
C LYS A 8 14.06 6.53 0.70
N HIS A 9 12.79 6.65 1.13
CA HIS A 9 11.86 7.66 0.61
C HIS A 9 11.79 8.94 1.45
N ASN A 10 12.57 9.04 2.54
CA ASN A 10 12.45 10.13 3.52
C ASN A 10 10.99 10.30 4.01
N GLN A 11 10.25 9.19 4.05
CA GLN A 11 8.85 9.13 4.47
C GLN A 11 8.82 8.77 5.96
N GLU A 12 9.24 9.71 6.79
CA GLU A 12 9.15 9.63 8.25
C GLU A 12 8.11 10.60 8.83
N ASP A 13 7.57 11.51 8.00
CA ASP A 13 6.49 12.43 8.39
C ASP A 13 5.13 11.71 8.37
N PHE A 14 4.99 10.76 9.29
CA PHE A 14 3.70 10.12 9.54
C PHE A 14 2.78 11.13 10.21
N LYS A 15 1.55 11.23 9.70
CA LYS A 15 0.49 12.01 10.33
C LYS A 15 -0.79 11.19 10.45
N PRO A 16 -1.66 11.52 11.41
CA PRO A 16 -3.01 10.96 11.46
C PRO A 16 -3.73 11.06 10.11
N TYR A 17 -4.45 10.01 9.71
CA TYR A 17 -5.16 9.94 8.42
C TYR A 17 -6.01 11.18 8.11
N LYS A 18 -6.72 11.69 9.13
CA LYS A 18 -7.59 12.87 9.03
C LYS A 18 -6.81 14.15 8.67
N GLU A 19 -5.56 14.26 9.10
CA GLU A 19 -4.69 15.44 8.90
C GLU A 19 -4.05 15.47 7.51
N LEU A 20 -4.09 14.36 6.77
CA LEU A 20 -3.50 14.28 5.43
C LEU A 20 -4.41 14.86 4.33
N LYS A 21 -5.70 15.07 4.60
CA LYS A 21 -6.66 15.59 3.61
C LYS A 21 -6.29 16.99 3.07
N PRO A 22 -5.89 17.98 3.90
CA PRO A 22 -5.41 19.27 3.41
C PRO A 22 -4.12 19.16 2.56
N ILE A 23 -3.22 18.24 2.90
CA ILE A 23 -1.96 18.03 2.17
C ILE A 23 -2.23 17.49 0.77
N LEU A 24 -3.14 16.52 0.63
CA LEU A 24 -3.55 16.03 -0.70
C LEU A 24 -4.13 17.14 -1.59
N LYS A 25 -4.82 18.13 -0.99
CA LYS A 25 -5.33 19.29 -1.72
C LYS A 25 -4.20 20.20 -2.21
N SER A 26 -3.19 20.47 -1.38
CA SER A 26 -2.07 21.33 -1.76
C SER A 26 -1.19 20.71 -2.86
N LEU A 27 -1.08 19.38 -2.88
CA LEU A 27 -0.37 18.62 -3.92
C LEU A 27 -1.07 18.60 -5.29
N LYS A 28 -2.26 19.21 -5.43
CA LYS A 28 -3.07 19.18 -6.67
C LYS A 28 -3.23 17.77 -7.22
N ASN A 29 -3.65 16.86 -6.35
CA ASN A 29 -3.81 15.45 -6.68
C ASN A 29 -4.71 15.24 -7.91
N PHE A 30 -4.38 14.27 -8.76
CA PHE A 30 -5.01 14.03 -10.05
C PHE A 30 -5.26 12.53 -10.29
N LYS A 31 -6.11 12.19 -11.26
CA LYS A 31 -6.36 10.79 -11.66
C LYS A 31 -5.63 10.46 -12.96
N PRO A 32 -4.47 9.79 -12.92
CA PRO A 32 -3.77 9.33 -14.12
C PRO A 32 -4.60 8.33 -14.94
N LYS A 33 -4.66 8.50 -16.26
CA LYS A 33 -5.40 7.61 -17.18
C LYS A 33 -4.94 6.14 -17.14
N LYS A 34 -3.68 5.90 -16.79
CA LYS A 34 -3.05 4.56 -16.73
C LYS A 34 -3.67 3.65 -15.66
N TYR A 35 -4.24 4.23 -14.61
CA TYR A 35 -4.74 3.50 -13.44
C TYR A 35 -6.27 3.65 -13.32
N LYS A 36 -6.97 2.57 -12.96
CA LYS A 36 -8.44 2.52 -12.91
C LYS A 36 -8.95 3.47 -11.81
N ASN A 37 -9.48 4.63 -12.21
CA ASN A 37 -10.15 5.62 -11.35
C ASN A 37 -9.44 6.01 -10.05
N SER A 38 -8.12 5.80 -9.98
CA SER A 38 -7.33 5.96 -8.77
C SER A 38 -6.60 7.30 -8.78
N TRP A 39 -6.55 7.94 -7.61
CA TRP A 39 -5.78 9.17 -7.42
C TRP A 39 -4.27 8.86 -7.45
N PHE A 40 -3.48 9.79 -7.99
CA PHE A 40 -2.03 9.65 -8.07
C PHE A 40 -1.40 9.59 -6.69
N TYR A 41 -1.72 10.55 -5.81
CA TYR A 41 -1.35 10.51 -4.40
C TYR A 41 -2.43 9.80 -3.59
N GLN A 42 -2.01 8.90 -2.72
CA GLN A 42 -2.85 8.05 -1.88
C GLN A 42 -2.33 8.10 -0.44
N ARG A 43 -3.24 7.89 0.51
CA ARG A 43 -2.90 7.74 1.92
C ARG A 43 -2.82 6.26 2.21
N HIS A 44 -1.76 5.84 2.86
CA HIS A 44 -1.57 4.47 3.30
C HIS A 44 -1.40 4.45 4.81
N HIS A 45 -2.15 3.60 5.50
CA HIS A 45 -1.99 3.35 6.92
C HIS A 45 -0.75 2.49 7.16
N VAL A 46 0.11 2.89 8.08
CA VAL A 46 1.28 2.06 8.48
C VAL A 46 0.82 0.78 9.18
N ASP A 47 -0.31 0.84 9.88
CA ASP A 47 -0.83 -0.29 10.63
C ASP A 47 -1.34 -1.42 9.71
N GLU A 48 -1.58 -1.14 8.43
CA GLU A 48 -2.01 -2.16 7.45
C GLU A 48 -0.98 -3.28 7.22
N ILE A 49 0.25 -3.10 7.69
CA ILE A 49 1.25 -4.17 7.69
C ILE A 49 0.94 -5.24 8.75
N TYR A 50 0.34 -4.88 9.87
CA TYR A 50 0.09 -5.79 10.99
C TYR A 50 -1.36 -6.24 11.10
N CYS A 51 -2.27 -5.51 10.45
CA CYS A 51 -3.70 -5.82 10.44
C CYS A 51 -4.32 -5.46 9.10
N SER A 52 -5.43 -6.09 8.72
CA SER A 52 -6.07 -5.80 7.43
C SER A 52 -6.66 -4.40 7.46
N GLY A 53 -6.51 -3.64 6.37
CA GLY A 53 -7.17 -2.34 6.21
C GLY A 53 -8.70 -2.41 6.30
N ALA A 54 -9.30 -3.59 6.12
CA ALA A 54 -10.72 -3.80 6.40
C ALA A 54 -11.04 -3.72 7.90
N ILE A 55 -10.22 -4.35 8.74
CA ILE A 55 -10.36 -4.36 10.20
C ILE A 55 -10.13 -2.96 10.76
N LEU A 56 -9.13 -2.22 10.26
CA LEU A 56 -8.89 -0.83 10.68
C LEU A 56 -10.12 0.06 10.48
N LYS A 57 -10.91 -0.18 9.43
CA LYS A 57 -12.11 0.62 9.13
C LYS A 57 -13.31 0.30 10.01
N GLU A 58 -13.28 -0.81 10.75
CA GLU A 58 -14.36 -1.14 11.69
C GLU A 58 -14.36 -0.20 12.90
N ASP A 59 -13.20 0.35 13.26
CA ASP A 59 -13.05 1.42 14.25
C ASP A 59 -12.64 2.73 13.57
N GLN A 60 -13.63 3.58 13.30
CA GLN A 60 -13.43 4.87 12.65
C GLN A 60 -12.49 5.81 13.43
N ASN A 61 -12.47 5.72 14.76
CA ASN A 61 -11.60 6.57 15.57
C ASN A 61 -10.14 6.12 15.45
N LEU A 62 -9.90 4.82 15.46
CA LEU A 62 -8.57 4.26 15.21
C LEU A 62 -8.13 4.57 13.77
N TYR A 63 -9.02 4.44 12.80
CA TYR A 63 -8.75 4.79 11.41
C TYR A 63 -8.41 6.28 11.23
N ASP A 64 -9.15 7.22 11.83
CA ASP A 64 -8.89 8.64 11.61
C ASP A 64 -7.61 9.14 12.29
N ASN A 65 -7.21 8.51 13.38
CA ASN A 65 -6.04 8.88 14.17
C ASN A 65 -4.80 8.03 13.88
N GLY A 66 -4.95 6.90 13.17
CA GLY A 66 -3.86 6.00 12.81
C GLY A 66 -2.80 6.68 11.94
N LEU A 67 -1.54 6.29 12.14
CA LEU A 67 -0.41 6.89 11.43
C LEU A 67 -0.45 6.52 9.96
N CYS A 68 -0.33 7.54 9.12
CA CYS A 68 -0.40 7.40 7.68
C CYS A 68 0.71 8.18 7.00
N LEU A 69 0.97 7.76 5.77
CA LEU A 69 1.90 8.38 4.84
C LEU A 69 1.19 8.69 3.51
N ILE A 70 1.66 9.75 2.84
CA ILE A 70 1.25 10.05 1.46
C ILE A 70 2.27 9.45 0.50
N VAL A 71 1.79 8.56 -0.36
CA VAL A 71 2.57 7.91 -1.41
C VAL A 71 1.92 8.11 -2.76
N ASN A 72 2.70 8.00 -3.82
CA ASN A 72 2.11 7.85 -5.15
C ASN A 72 1.54 6.42 -5.34
N ILE A 73 0.72 6.23 -6.37
CA ILE A 73 0.07 4.94 -6.65
C ILE A 73 1.02 3.77 -6.90
N GLU A 74 2.21 4.00 -7.47
CA GLU A 74 3.20 2.93 -7.66
C GLU A 74 3.84 2.54 -6.33
N GLU A 75 4.20 3.54 -5.51
CA GLU A 75 4.68 3.34 -4.14
C GLU A 75 3.64 2.61 -3.28
N HIS A 76 2.37 3.00 -3.38
CA HIS A 76 1.29 2.35 -2.65
C HIS A 76 1.10 0.88 -3.08
N ALA A 77 1.15 0.62 -4.38
CA ALA A 77 1.13 -0.75 -4.89
C ALA A 77 2.32 -1.57 -4.35
N PHE A 78 3.51 -0.98 -4.31
CA PHE A 78 4.67 -1.66 -3.77
C PHE A 78 4.58 -1.92 -2.26
N LEU A 79 3.99 -0.99 -1.48
CA LEU A 79 3.71 -1.22 -0.06
C LEU A 79 2.77 -2.41 0.14
N HIS A 80 1.69 -2.49 -0.65
CA HIS A 80 0.81 -3.66 -0.62
C HIS A 80 1.50 -4.95 -1.05
N TYR A 81 2.48 -4.90 -1.96
CA TYR A 81 3.31 -6.07 -2.25
C TYR A 81 4.13 -6.50 -1.02
N LEU A 82 4.72 -5.56 -0.29
CA LEU A 82 5.44 -5.89 0.95
C LEU A 82 4.51 -6.49 2.02
N ILE A 83 3.26 -6.04 2.11
CA ILE A 83 2.22 -6.60 3.00
C ILE A 83 1.87 -8.03 2.59
N VAL A 84 1.63 -8.26 1.29
CA VAL A 84 1.42 -9.62 0.77
C VAL A 84 2.61 -10.50 1.13
N MET A 85 3.83 -10.00 0.99
CA MET A 85 5.03 -10.79 1.27
C MET A 85 5.32 -10.98 2.76
N SER A 86 4.83 -10.11 3.65
CA SER A 86 5.04 -10.28 5.09
C SER A 86 4.20 -11.40 5.67
N GLN A 87 3.08 -11.78 5.03
CA GLN A 87 2.18 -12.85 5.49
C GLN A 87 1.69 -12.63 6.94
N THR A 88 1.70 -11.37 7.40
CA THR A 88 1.34 -10.96 8.76
C THR A 88 -0.15 -10.66 8.92
N THR A 89 -0.87 -10.52 7.81
CA THR A 89 -2.31 -10.22 7.78
C THR A 89 -2.93 -10.74 6.49
N ILE A 90 -4.26 -10.85 6.45
CA ILE A 90 -5.01 -11.17 5.23
C ILE A 90 -4.82 -10.01 4.23
N PRO A 91 -4.20 -10.25 3.06
CA PRO A 91 -3.98 -9.21 2.07
C PRO A 91 -5.30 -8.75 1.48
N ASN A 92 -5.48 -7.44 1.36
CA ASN A 92 -6.66 -6.90 0.68
C ASN A 92 -6.46 -6.98 -0.85
N TYR A 93 -7.55 -7.28 -1.57
CA TYR A 93 -7.56 -7.23 -3.04
C TYR A 93 -7.74 -5.80 -3.60
N GLY A 94 -7.63 -4.78 -2.75
CA GLY A 94 -7.91 -3.38 -3.09
C GLY A 94 -7.04 -2.86 -4.22
N MET A 95 -5.79 -3.33 -4.34
CA MET A 95 -4.91 -2.95 -5.44
C MET A 95 -5.38 -3.47 -6.81
N LEU A 96 -6.05 -4.62 -6.88
CA LEU A 96 -6.58 -5.17 -8.14
C LEU A 96 -7.78 -4.38 -8.67
N LEU A 97 -8.43 -3.58 -7.83
CA LEU A 97 -9.44 -2.61 -8.26
C LEU A 97 -8.81 -1.40 -9.00
N GLN A 98 -7.53 -1.13 -8.76
CA GLN A 98 -6.82 0.05 -9.26
C GLN A 98 -5.94 -0.24 -10.47
N MET A 99 -5.41 -1.47 -10.58
CA MET A 99 -4.51 -1.88 -11.66
C MET A 99 -4.60 -3.38 -11.95
N SER A 100 -4.14 -3.81 -13.12
CA SER A 100 -4.05 -5.24 -13.43
C SER A 100 -2.91 -5.92 -12.66
N LEU A 101 -2.99 -7.24 -12.53
CA LEU A 101 -1.91 -8.02 -11.90
C LEU A 101 -0.57 -7.81 -12.62
N GLN A 102 -0.56 -7.71 -13.96
CA GLN A 102 0.65 -7.45 -14.74
C GLN A 102 1.23 -6.06 -14.47
N GLN A 103 0.38 -5.05 -14.30
CA GLN A 103 0.83 -3.70 -13.94
C GLN A 103 1.47 -3.69 -12.55
N TRP A 104 0.83 -4.36 -11.58
CA TRP A 104 1.35 -4.47 -10.22
C TRP A 104 2.66 -5.25 -10.19
N ASP A 105 2.76 -6.37 -10.91
CA ASP A 105 3.98 -7.17 -11.04
C ASP A 105 5.16 -6.35 -11.60
N SER A 106 4.91 -5.54 -12.64
CA SER A 106 5.90 -4.65 -13.22
C SER A 106 6.40 -3.59 -12.23
N ILE A 107 5.50 -3.03 -11.42
CA ILE A 107 5.86 -2.10 -10.34
C ILE A 107 6.71 -2.82 -9.30
N ASN A 108 6.30 -4.02 -8.87
CA ASN A 108 7.02 -4.79 -7.84
C ASN A 108 8.45 -5.09 -8.27
N LYS A 109 8.67 -5.53 -9.51
CA LYS A 109 10.02 -5.73 -10.07
C LYS A 109 10.87 -4.47 -10.03
N LYS A 110 10.34 -3.35 -10.55
CA LYS A 110 11.01 -2.04 -10.57
C LYS A 110 11.44 -1.60 -9.17
N TYR A 111 10.55 -1.72 -8.19
CA TYR A 111 10.82 -1.23 -6.83
C TYR A 111 11.67 -2.20 -6.00
N CYS A 112 11.56 -3.51 -6.24
CA CYS A 112 12.49 -4.50 -5.68
C CYS A 112 13.92 -4.22 -6.11
N GLU A 113 14.14 -4.00 -7.41
CA GLU A 113 15.45 -3.62 -7.96
C GLU A 113 15.94 -2.30 -7.36
N LYS A 114 15.11 -1.25 -7.41
CA LYS A 114 15.43 0.08 -6.86
C LYS A 114 15.87 0.01 -5.39
N TYR A 115 15.27 -0.89 -4.60
CA TYR A 115 15.54 -0.99 -3.17
C TYR A 115 16.46 -2.11 -2.75
N ASN A 116 16.99 -2.88 -3.70
CA ASN A 116 17.78 -4.08 -3.42
C ASN A 116 17.03 -5.05 -2.50
N ILE A 117 15.74 -5.25 -2.79
CA ILE A 117 14.87 -6.21 -2.13
C ILE A 117 14.71 -7.42 -3.06
N PRO A 118 14.87 -8.67 -2.58
CA PRO A 118 14.65 -9.85 -3.40
C PRO A 118 13.21 -9.89 -3.94
N TYR A 119 13.09 -9.95 -5.26
CA TYR A 119 11.79 -10.10 -5.92
C TYR A 119 11.32 -11.55 -5.87
N ILE A 120 10.08 -11.76 -5.43
CA ILE A 120 9.45 -13.08 -5.36
C ILE A 120 8.50 -13.26 -6.54
N LYS A 121 8.84 -14.15 -7.47
CA LYS A 121 8.11 -14.31 -8.74
C LYS A 121 6.69 -14.85 -8.57
N ASN A 122 6.47 -15.75 -7.63
CA ASN A 122 5.18 -16.38 -7.37
C ASN A 122 4.34 -15.64 -6.32
N TRP A 123 4.64 -14.36 -6.05
CA TRP A 123 3.91 -13.57 -5.06
C TRP A 123 2.37 -13.54 -5.20
N PRO A 124 1.77 -13.65 -6.40
CA PRO A 124 0.31 -13.66 -6.51
C PRO A 124 -0.34 -14.89 -5.83
N GLU A 125 0.40 -15.97 -5.60
CA GLU A 125 -0.09 -17.14 -4.86
C GLU A 125 -0.39 -16.79 -3.41
N TYR A 126 0.35 -15.85 -2.83
CA TYR A 126 0.18 -15.38 -1.45
C TYR A 126 -1.00 -14.42 -1.27
N LEU A 127 -1.63 -13.95 -2.35
CA LEU A 127 -2.90 -13.21 -2.26
C LEU A 127 -4.05 -14.08 -1.75
N ARG A 128 -3.90 -15.42 -1.74
CA ARG A 128 -4.96 -16.37 -1.37
C ARG A 128 -4.95 -16.79 0.12
N GLY A 129 -4.05 -16.27 0.95
CA GLY A 129 -4.05 -16.60 2.40
C GLY A 129 -5.15 -15.82 3.13
N LEU A 130 -6.16 -16.41 3.76
CA LEU A 130 -6.34 -17.76 4.31
C LEU A 130 -7.67 -18.34 3.81
N GLU A 131 -7.64 -19.31 2.90
CA GLU A 131 -8.75 -20.28 2.83
C GLU A 131 -8.69 -21.06 4.16
N PHE A 132 -9.80 -21.04 4.91
CA PHE A 132 -9.95 -21.82 6.13
C PHE A 132 -9.58 -23.27 5.82
N GLU A 133 -8.68 -23.85 6.61
CA GLU A 133 -8.61 -25.31 6.72
C GLU A 133 -10.00 -25.78 7.20
N GLU A 134 -10.83 -26.29 6.28
CA GLU A 134 -12.00 -27.12 6.60
C GLU A 134 -11.56 -28.56 6.88
#